data_AF-A0A167FPH8-F1
#
_entry.id   AF-A0A167FPH8-F1
#
_cell.length_a   1.000
_cell.length_b   1.000
_cell.length_c   1.000
_cell.angle_alpha   90.00
_cell.angle_beta   90.00
_cell.angle_gamma   90.00
#
_symmetry.space_group_name_H-M   'P 1'
#
loop_
_entity.id
_entity.type
_entity.pdbx_description
1 polymer ?
#
loop_
_entity_poly.entity_id
_entity_poly.type
_entity_poly.pdbx_seq_one_letter_code
_entity_poly.pdbx_strand_id
1 'polypeptide(L)'
;MFNDPGFCNTNMKMVQVSVDLNDPRNKNPKPQLEDGEFIETFTVPLAELPEQLENLSKQGYILDARIQNVADGIALAREHLL
;
A
#
# COMPACT_ATOMS: atom_id res chain seq x y z
N MET A 1 -9.71 0.07 13.63
CA MET A 1 -9.53 1.38 12.99
C MET A 1 -10.85 1.74 12.35
N PHE A 2 -11.43 2.90 12.66
CA PHE A 2 -12.61 3.40 11.97
C PHE A 2 -12.16 4.16 10.72
N ASN A 3 -12.78 3.90 9.57
CA ASN A 3 -12.30 4.44 8.29
C ASN A 3 -12.69 5.91 8.10
N ASP A 4 -13.94 6.25 8.43
CA ASP A 4 -14.45 7.61 8.39
C ASP A 4 -15.57 7.79 9.43
N PRO A 5 -15.22 8.05 10.70
CA PRO A 5 -16.19 8.11 11.80
C PRO A 5 -17.15 9.30 11.71
N GLY A 6 -16.85 10.30 10.87
CA GLY A 6 -17.74 11.44 10.62
C GLY A 6 -18.83 11.14 9.59
N PHE A 7 -18.67 10.09 8.78
CA PHE A 7 -19.58 9.73 7.69
C PHE A 7 -20.27 8.37 7.89
N CYS A 8 -19.53 7.34 8.29
CA CYS A 8 -20.07 5.98 8.44
C CYS A 8 -19.43 5.19 9.61
N ASN A 9 -19.99 4.02 9.91
CA ASN A 9 -19.48 3.12 10.95
C ASN A 9 -18.49 2.06 10.42
N THR A 10 -18.12 2.14 9.14
CA THR A 10 -17.18 1.20 8.52
C THR A 10 -15.85 1.21 9.25
N ASN A 11 -15.34 0.01 9.54
CA ASN A 11 -14.09 -0.18 10.25
C ASN A 11 -13.24 -1.27 9.60
N MET A 12 -11.98 -1.32 9.98
CA MET A 12 -11.01 -2.31 9.53
C MET A 12 -10.05 -2.72 10.65
N LYS A 13 -9.34 -3.82 10.42
CA LYS A 13 -8.17 -4.24 11.19
C LYS A 13 -6.93 -4.05 10.32
N MET A 14 -5.94 -3.34 10.83
CA MET A 14 -4.62 -3.25 10.19
C MET A 14 -3.85 -4.52 10.55
N VAL A 15 -3.43 -5.29 9.54
CA VAL A 15 -2.66 -6.53 9.71
C VAL A 15 -1.37 -6.38 8.93
N GLN A 16 -0.24 -6.58 9.59
CA GLN A 16 1.07 -6.63 8.95
C GLN A 16 1.42 -8.07 8.65
N VAL A 17 1.76 -8.35 7.39
CA VAL A 17 2.14 -9.69 6.92
C VAL A 17 3.56 -9.62 6.39
N SER A 18 4.42 -10.51 6.86
CA SER A 18 5.77 -10.69 6.32
C SER A 18 5.77 -11.85 5.34
N VAL A 19 6.32 -11.63 4.14
CA VAL A 19 6.44 -12.65 3.10
C VAL A 19 7.91 -12.99 2.91
N ASP A 20 8.27 -14.26 3.05
CA ASP A 20 9.63 -14.72 2.76
C ASP A 20 9.82 -14.85 1.24
N LEU A 21 10.54 -13.89 0.65
CA LEU A 21 10.84 -13.89 -0.78
C LEU A 21 11.89 -14.94 -1.17
N ASN A 22 12.52 -15.64 -0.22
CA ASN A 22 13.42 -16.75 -0.50
C ASN A 22 12.68 -18.08 -0.70
N ASP A 23 11.45 -18.20 -0.19
CA ASP A 23 10.62 -19.37 -0.40
C ASP A 23 10.33 -19.53 -1.92
N PRO A 24 10.57 -20.72 -2.51
CA PRO A 24 10.29 -20.98 -3.92
C PRO A 24 8.86 -20.63 -4.36
N ARG A 25 7.88 -20.73 -3.45
CA ARG A 25 6.47 -20.43 -3.72
C ARG A 25 6.21 -18.94 -3.97
N ASN A 26 7.07 -18.06 -3.45
CA ASN A 26 6.89 -16.61 -3.49
C ASN A 26 7.71 -15.92 -4.60
N LYS A 27 8.39 -16.68 -5.47
CA LYS A 27 9.26 -16.11 -6.51
C LYS A 27 8.51 -15.46 -7.68
N ASN A 28 7.31 -15.92 -7.99
CA ASN A 28 6.46 -15.36 -9.03
C ASN A 28 4.98 -15.52 -8.65
N PRO A 29 4.53 -14.80 -7.60
CA PRO A 29 3.15 -14.94 -7.13
C PRO A 29 2.20 -14.44 -8.21
N LYS A 30 1.14 -15.21 -8.46
CA LYS A 30 0.06 -14.80 -9.36
C LYS A 30 -1.21 -14.63 -8.53
N PRO A 31 -1.87 -13.47 -8.58
CA PRO A 31 -3.12 -13.28 -7.87
C PRO A 31 -4.19 -14.24 -8.45
N GLN A 32 -4.95 -14.86 -7.57
CA GLN A 32 -6.15 -15.61 -7.95
C GLN A 32 -7.33 -14.66 -7.81
N LEU A 33 -7.76 -14.07 -8.93
CA LEU A 33 -8.85 -13.10 -8.99
C LEU A 33 -10.19 -13.81 -9.17
N GLU A 34 -11.25 -13.23 -8.59
CA GLU A 34 -12.63 -13.68 -8.78
C GLU A 34 -13.27 -13.05 -10.04
N ASP A 35 -14.41 -13.59 -10.48
CA ASP A 35 -15.14 -13.07 -11.63
C ASP A 35 -15.56 -11.61 -11.40
N GLY A 36 -15.10 -10.71 -12.27
CA GLY A 36 -15.36 -9.28 -12.18
C GLY A 36 -14.27 -8.48 -11.46
N GLU A 37 -13.23 -9.13 -10.93
CA GLU A 37 -12.05 -8.44 -10.40
C GLU A 37 -11.02 -8.13 -11.49
N PHE A 38 -10.58 -6.87 -11.52
CA PHE A 38 -9.53 -6.39 -12.41
C PHE A 38 -8.48 -5.67 -11.56
N ILE A 39 -7.60 -6.46 -10.94
CA ILE A 39 -6.61 -5.96 -9.97
C ILE A 39 -5.21 -6.11 -10.56
N GLU A 40 -4.44 -5.04 -10.51
CA GLU A 40 -3.02 -5.02 -10.84
C GLU A 40 -2.17 -4.89 -9.56
N THR A 41 -1.06 -5.64 -9.51
CA THR A 41 -0.18 -5.68 -8.34
C THR A 41 1.11 -4.93 -8.60
N PHE A 42 1.48 -4.04 -7.67
CA PHE A 42 2.76 -3.33 -7.68
C PHE A 42 3.66 -3.86 -6.57
N THR A 43 4.95 -4.07 -6.86
CA THR A 43 5.96 -4.32 -5.84
C THR A 43 6.88 -3.11 -5.76
N VAL A 44 6.89 -2.44 -4.62
CA VAL A 44 7.61 -1.18 -4.42
C VAL A 44 8.59 -1.33 -3.26
N PRO A 45 9.88 -1.02 -3.45
CA PRO A 45 10.81 -0.89 -2.34
C PRO A 45 10.27 0.13 -1.33
N LEU A 46 10.18 -0.23 -0.05
CA LEU A 46 9.51 0.60 0.95
C LEU A 46 10.10 2.02 1.05
N ALA A 47 11.41 2.17 0.85
CA ALA A 47 12.09 3.45 0.88
C ALA A 47 11.65 4.41 -0.25
N GLU A 48 11.19 3.87 -1.38
CA GLU A 48 10.73 4.59 -2.57
C GLU A 48 9.20 4.75 -2.62
N LEU A 49 8.49 4.25 -1.61
CA LEU A 49 7.02 4.32 -1.56
C LEU A 49 6.49 5.75 -1.76
N PRO A 50 7.04 6.81 -1.13
CA PRO A 50 6.58 8.19 -1.36
C PRO A 50 6.65 8.62 -2.83
N GLU A 51 7.79 8.37 -3.48
CA GLU A 51 8.02 8.74 -4.87
C GLU A 51 7.11 7.93 -5.82
N GLN A 52 6.88 6.65 -5.52
CA GLN A 52 5.98 5.82 -6.33
C GLN A 52 4.52 6.27 -6.24
N LEU A 53 4.05 6.66 -5.05
CA LEU A 53 2.69 7.20 -4.89
C LEU A 53 2.51 8.50 -5.69
N GLU A 54 3.49 9.40 -5.67
CA GLU A 54 3.46 10.63 -6.47
C GLU A 54 3.35 10.30 -7.97
N ASN A 55 4.13 9.33 -8.45
CA ASN A 55 4.10 8.89 -9.84
C ASN A 55 2.75 8.25 -10.23
N LEU A 56 2.16 7.44 -9.35
CA LEU A 56 0.83 6.84 -9.58
C LEU A 56 -0.25 7.93 -9.60
N SER A 57 -0.20 8.91 -8.70
CA SER A 57 -1.13 10.04 -8.71
C SER A 57 -1.05 10.83 -10.02
N LYS A 58 0.15 11.10 -10.54
CA LYS A 58 0.37 11.75 -11.85
C LYS A 58 -0.20 10.95 -13.03
N GLN A 59 -0.30 9.63 -12.90
CA GLN A 59 -0.93 8.75 -13.89
C GLN A 59 -2.46 8.71 -13.77
N GLY A 60 -3.05 9.39 -12.78
CA GLY A 60 -4.49 9.48 -12.58
C GLY A 60 -5.06 8.50 -11.56
N TYR A 61 -4.21 7.76 -10.84
CA TYR A 61 -4.68 6.92 -9.74
C TYR A 61 -5.15 7.77 -8.56
N ILE A 62 -6.22 7.32 -7.91
CA ILE A 62 -6.68 7.88 -6.63
C ILE A 62 -6.01 7.06 -5.52
N LEU A 63 -5.27 7.75 -4.67
CA LEU A 63 -4.50 7.12 -3.61
C LEU A 63 -5.34 6.93 -2.36
N ASP A 64 -5.23 5.75 -1.75
CA ASP A 64 -5.84 5.51 -0.45
C ASP A 64 -5.12 6.30 0.64
N ALA A 65 -5.88 7.06 1.43
CA ALA A 65 -5.33 7.90 2.49
C ALA A 65 -4.48 7.13 3.50
N ARG A 66 -4.78 5.86 3.77
CA ARG A 66 -4.01 5.04 4.73
C ARG A 66 -2.66 4.64 4.18
N ILE A 67 -2.55 4.42 2.86
CA ILE A 67 -1.27 4.16 2.18
C ILE A 67 -0.46 5.45 2.14
N GLN A 68 -1.09 6.58 1.83
CA GLN A 68 -0.44 7.90 1.85
C GLN A 68 0.13 8.22 3.24
N ASN A 69 -0.62 7.97 4.32
CA ASN A 69 -0.14 8.19 5.69
C ASN A 69 1.14 7.39 6.02
N VAL A 70 1.28 6.16 5.49
CA VAL A 70 2.50 5.36 5.66
C VAL A 70 3.67 5.99 4.89
N ALA A 71 3.44 6.41 3.66
CA ALA A 71 4.44 7.08 2.84
C ALA A 71 4.91 8.42 3.46
N ASP A 72 3.98 9.24 3.93
CA ASP A 72 4.30 10.51 4.59
C ASP A 72 5.12 10.28 5.87
N GLY A 73 4.79 9.23 6.64
CA GLY A 73 5.59 8.81 7.79
C GLY A 73 7.03 8.43 7.43
N ILE A 74 7.23 7.73 6.31
CA ILE A 74 8.56 7.39 5.78
C ILE A 74 9.31 8.66 5.35
N ALA A 75 8.65 9.59 4.66
CA ALA A 75 9.25 10.85 4.23
C ALA A 75 9.67 11.71 5.43
N LEU A 76 8.80 11.89 6.44
CA LEU A 76 9.11 12.62 7.67
C LEU A 76 10.29 12.00 8.42
N ALA A 77 10.36 10.67 8.51
CA ALA A 77 11.48 9.99 9.14
C ALA A 77 12.79 10.22 8.38
N ARG A 78 12.77 10.19 7.03
CA ARG A 78 13.92 10.51 6.19
C ARG A 78 14.38 11.95 6.35
N GLU A 79 13.45 12.89 6.52
CA GLU A 79 13.77 14.32 6.64
C GLU A 79 14.32 14.70 8.03
N HIS A 80 13.87 14.02 9.08
CA HIS A 80 14.10 14.48 10.45
C HIS A 80 14.82 13.48 11.37
N LEU A 81 15.01 12.22 10.97
CA LEU A 81 15.56 11.17 11.85
C LEU A 81 16.76 10.41 11.26
N LEU A 82 17.04 10.56 9.96
CA LEU A 82 18.15 9.92 9.24
C LEU A 82 19.10 10.97 8.68
#